data_AF-A0A538DH18-F1
#
_entry.id   AF-A0A538DH18-F1
#
_cell.length_a   1.000
_cell.length_b   1.000
_cell.length_c   1.000
_cell.angle_alpha   90.00
_cell.angle_beta   90.00
_cell.angle_gamma   90.00
#
_symmetry.space_group_name_H-M   'P 1'
#
loop_
_entity.id
_entity.type
_entity.pdbx_description
1 polymer ?
#
loop_
_entity_poly.entity_id
_entity_poly.type
_entity_poly.pdbx_seq_one_letter_code
_entity_poly.pdbx_strand_id
1 'polypeptide(L)'
;MSPRKARLVAEHIRGRSVPEARAVLAFTSREAAQVLQKVLQSAVSNAESNHGIAEERLYVKAAYADSGPVMKRWRARARGRVARIRKRTCHITVLLAELPQAAPNVEPVQAEVAEAPTPKRAPARKKTAAASKKKTASKRPAKKKETAN
;
A
#
# COMPACT_ATOMS: atom_id res chain seq x y z
N MET A 1 -2.33 16.40 1.65
CA MET A 1 -1.74 15.04 1.52
C MET A 1 -0.21 15.15 1.49
N SER A 2 0.52 14.22 2.11
CA SER A 2 2.00 14.18 2.03
C SER A 2 2.45 13.36 0.82
N PRO A 3 3.47 13.80 0.04
CA PRO A 3 3.93 13.09 -1.16
C PRO A 3 4.26 11.61 -0.90
N ARG A 4 4.92 11.32 0.22
CA ARG A 4 5.31 9.94 0.57
C ARG A 4 4.10 9.02 0.79
N LYS A 5 3.02 9.54 1.38
CA LYS A 5 1.79 8.75 1.62
C LYS A 5 1.07 8.46 0.31
N ALA A 6 1.03 9.44 -0.60
CA ALA A 6 0.45 9.29 -1.93
C ALA A 6 1.25 8.30 -2.81
N ARG A 7 2.59 8.41 -2.84
CA ARG A 7 3.47 7.51 -3.62
C ARG A 7 3.25 6.04 -3.29
N LEU A 8 3.11 5.72 -2.00
CA LEU A 8 2.88 4.34 -1.59
C LEU A 8 1.61 3.75 -2.20
N VAL A 9 0.53 4.53 -2.32
CA VAL A 9 -0.71 4.05 -2.95
C VAL A 9 -0.61 4.11 -4.48
N ALA A 10 0.04 5.14 -5.03
CA ALA A 10 0.29 5.27 -6.47
C ALA A 10 1.07 4.08 -7.05
N GLU A 11 1.97 3.49 -6.27
CA GLU A 11 2.70 2.28 -6.68
C GLU A 11 1.79 1.06 -6.84
N HIS A 12 0.70 0.96 -6.06
CA HIS A 12 -0.21 -0.19 -6.15
C HIS A 12 -1.04 -0.16 -7.42
N ILE A 13 -1.30 1.02 -8.01
CA ILE A 13 -2.14 1.16 -9.20
C ILE A 13 -1.34 1.20 -10.50
N ARG A 14 -0.01 1.41 -10.43
CA ARG A 14 0.83 1.50 -11.62
C ARG A 14 0.85 0.16 -12.37
N GLY A 15 0.60 0.20 -13.68
CA GLY A 15 0.61 -0.99 -14.55
C GLY A 15 -0.66 -1.84 -14.48
N ARG A 16 -1.67 -1.46 -13.70
CA ARG A 16 -2.95 -2.18 -13.62
C ARG A 16 -3.97 -1.60 -14.60
N SER A 17 -4.93 -2.43 -14.99
CA SER A 17 -6.12 -1.97 -15.71
C SER A 17 -6.91 -1.01 -14.84
N VAL A 18 -7.69 -0.11 -15.46
CA VAL A 18 -8.55 0.82 -14.71
C VAL A 18 -9.53 0.12 -13.76
N PRO A 19 -10.27 -0.95 -14.17
CA PRO A 19 -11.20 -1.62 -13.25
C PRO A 19 -10.48 -2.26 -12.05
N GLU A 20 -9.32 -2.89 -12.27
CA GLU A 20 -8.50 -3.41 -11.17
C GLU A 20 -8.01 -2.31 -10.25
N ALA A 21 -7.53 -1.20 -10.80
CA ALA A 21 -7.08 -0.05 -10.03
C ALA A 21 -8.20 0.53 -9.16
N ARG A 22 -9.44 0.60 -9.66
CA ARG A 22 -10.62 1.04 -8.89
C ARG A 22 -10.90 0.10 -7.71
N ALA A 23 -10.89 -1.21 -7.93
CA ALA A 23 -11.07 -2.19 -6.87
C ALA A 23 -9.99 -2.05 -5.78
N VAL A 24 -8.72 -1.92 -6.19
CA VAL A 24 -7.58 -1.80 -5.27
C VAL A 24 -7.68 -0.52 -4.43
N LEU A 25 -8.06 0.60 -5.05
CA LEU A 25 -8.24 1.86 -4.34
C LEU A 25 -9.43 1.81 -3.37
N ALA A 26 -10.52 1.12 -3.72
CA ALA A 26 -11.70 1.00 -2.86
C ALA A 26 -11.40 0.25 -1.55
N PHE A 27 -10.57 -0.79 -1.59
CA PHE A 27 -10.23 -1.61 -0.42
C PHE A 27 -8.96 -1.16 0.31
N THR A 28 -8.29 -0.10 -0.15
CA THR A 28 -7.11 0.42 0.51
C THR A 28 -7.49 1.32 1.69
N SER A 29 -7.07 0.95 2.90
CA SER A 29 -7.39 1.67 4.16
C SER A 29 -6.74 3.06 4.32
N ARG A 30 -5.96 3.52 3.34
CA ARG A 30 -5.23 4.79 3.42
C ARG A 30 -6.07 5.93 2.86
N GLU A 31 -6.08 7.06 3.54
CA GLU A 31 -6.72 8.31 3.09
C GLU A 31 -6.27 8.75 1.68
N ALA A 32 -5.03 8.43 1.29
CA ALA A 32 -4.51 8.70 -0.05
C ALA A 32 -5.29 7.99 -1.17
N ALA A 33 -5.91 6.85 -0.88
CA ALA A 33 -6.69 6.09 -1.84
C ALA A 33 -7.96 6.85 -2.26
N GLN A 34 -8.66 7.48 -1.33
CA GLN A 34 -9.86 8.28 -1.64
C GLN A 34 -9.55 9.45 -2.57
N VAL A 35 -8.40 10.11 -2.40
CA VAL A 35 -7.97 11.19 -3.28
C VAL A 35 -7.60 10.66 -4.66
N LEU A 36 -6.84 9.56 -4.72
CA LEU A 36 -6.47 8.92 -5.98
C LEU A 36 -7.66 8.37 -6.76
N GLN A 37 -8.68 7.86 -6.06
CA GLN A 37 -9.92 7.37 -6.67
C GLN A 37 -10.66 8.50 -7.41
N LYS A 38 -10.74 9.69 -6.82
CA LYS A 38 -11.33 10.87 -7.48
C LYS A 38 -10.54 11.30 -8.71
N VAL A 39 -9.22 11.29 -8.63
CA VAL A 39 -8.34 11.63 -9.76
C VAL A 39 -8.48 10.60 -10.89
N LEU A 40 -8.53 9.30 -10.54
CA LEU A 40 -8.71 8.23 -11.52
C LEU A 40 -10.09 8.35 -12.21
N GLN A 41 -11.15 8.60 -11.46
CA GLN A 41 -12.49 8.81 -12.02
C GLN A 41 -12.53 9.99 -13.00
N SER A 42 -11.89 11.10 -12.64
CA SER A 42 -11.79 12.27 -13.51
C SER A 42 -10.97 11.96 -14.76
N ALA A 43 -9.88 11.21 -14.64
CA ALA A 43 -9.05 10.82 -15.79
C ALA A 43 -9.81 9.91 -16.77
N VAL A 44 -10.61 8.96 -16.27
CA VAL A 44 -11.47 8.09 -17.10
C VAL A 44 -12.52 8.91 -17.83
N SER A 45 -13.23 9.80 -17.13
CA SER A 45 -14.23 10.67 -17.74
C SER A 45 -13.65 11.58 -18.81
N ASN A 46 -12.42 12.08 -18.62
CA ASN A 46 -11.70 12.85 -19.63
C ASN A 46 -11.31 12.00 -20.85
N ALA A 47 -10.91 10.74 -20.64
CA ALA A 47 -10.59 9.83 -21.73
C ALA A 47 -11.84 9.47 -22.56
N GLU A 48 -12.97 9.22 -21.91
CA GLU A 48 -14.25 8.95 -22.56
C GLU A 48 -14.74 10.17 -23.34
N SER A 49 -14.73 11.36 -22.72
CA SER A 49 -15.30 12.57 -23.33
C SER A 49 -14.47 13.12 -24.49
N ASN A 50 -13.14 13.10 -24.36
CA ASN A 50 -12.25 13.73 -25.36
C ASN A 50 -11.75 12.74 -26.42
N HIS A 51 -11.58 11.47 -26.06
CA HIS A 51 -10.97 10.47 -26.95
C HIS A 51 -11.92 9.32 -27.31
N GLY A 52 -13.11 9.23 -26.69
CA GLY A 52 -14.09 8.18 -27.01
C GLY A 52 -13.64 6.76 -26.63
N ILE A 53 -12.64 6.64 -25.75
CA ILE A 53 -12.06 5.35 -25.36
C ILE A 53 -12.83 4.78 -24.18
N ALA A 54 -13.21 3.51 -24.25
CA ALA A 54 -13.88 2.80 -23.16
C ALA A 54 -12.92 2.47 -22.00
N GLU A 55 -13.44 2.46 -20.76
CA GLU A 55 -12.70 2.16 -19.51
C GLU A 55 -11.88 0.87 -19.58
N GLU A 56 -12.42 -0.17 -20.21
CA GLU A 56 -11.83 -1.51 -20.28
C GLU A 56 -10.53 -1.57 -21.10
N ARG A 57 -10.34 -0.64 -22.03
CA ARG A 57 -9.15 -0.58 -22.90
C ARG A 57 -8.03 0.27 -22.31
N LEU A 58 -8.28 0.89 -21.16
CA LEU A 58 -7.35 1.79 -20.49
C LEU A 58 -6.58 1.07 -19.39
N TYR A 59 -5.30 1.41 -19.27
CA TYR A 59 -4.48 1.03 -18.12
C TYR A 59 -3.71 2.24 -17.59
N VAL A 60 -3.29 2.14 -16.32
CA VAL A 60 -2.49 3.18 -15.67
C VAL A 60 -1.04 3.03 -16.08
N LYS A 61 -0.61 3.79 -17.10
CA LYS A 61 0.78 3.81 -17.56
C LYS A 61 1.74 4.32 -16.50
N ALA A 62 1.40 5.44 -15.87
CA ALA A 62 2.20 6.01 -14.80
C ALA A 62 1.34 6.80 -13.82
N ALA A 63 1.76 6.79 -12.56
CA ALA A 63 1.18 7.57 -11.49
C ALA A 63 2.30 8.24 -10.70
N TYR A 64 2.27 9.57 -10.66
CA TYR A 64 3.25 10.41 -9.99
C TYR A 64 2.60 11.18 -8.84
N ALA A 65 3.39 11.39 -7.80
CA ALA A 65 3.04 12.23 -6.67
C ALA A 65 4.24 13.11 -6.32
N ASP A 66 4.25 14.30 -6.90
CA ASP A 66 5.33 15.26 -6.79
C ASP A 66 5.15 16.16 -5.58
N SER A 67 6.27 16.67 -5.06
CA SER A 67 6.23 17.59 -3.92
C SER A 67 5.71 18.95 -4.35
N GLY A 68 4.66 19.41 -3.68
CA GLY A 68 4.14 20.76 -3.83
C GLY A 68 4.78 21.76 -2.85
N PRO A 69 4.28 23.01 -2.85
CA PRO A 69 4.78 24.06 -1.96
C PRO A 69 4.63 23.68 -0.48
N VAL A 70 5.72 23.80 0.28
CA VAL A 70 5.74 23.43 1.70
C VAL A 70 5.54 24.65 2.59
N MET A 71 4.41 24.69 3.28
CA MET A 71 4.14 25.73 4.28
C MET A 71 4.93 25.49 5.57
N LYS A 72 5.52 26.57 6.09
CA LYS A 72 6.28 26.58 7.34
C LYS A 72 5.36 27.02 8.49
N ARG A 73 5.38 26.30 9.62
CA ARG A 73 4.73 26.70 10.87
C ARG A 73 5.70 26.48 12.03
N TRP A 74 5.67 27.35 13.02
CA TRP A 74 6.54 27.26 14.18
C TRP A 74 5.80 26.61 15.35
N ARG A 75 6.53 25.85 16.18
CA ARG A 75 6.02 25.28 17.42
C ARG A 75 7.05 25.50 18.53
N ALA A 76 6.60 26.10 19.62
CA ALA A 76 7.41 26.28 20.81
C ALA A 76 7.88 24.92 21.38
N ARG A 77 9.09 24.89 21.92
CA ARG A 77 9.71 23.74 22.59
C ARG A 77 10.35 24.20 23.90
N ALA A 78 10.72 23.24 24.74
CA ALA A 78 11.36 23.50 26.03
C ALA A 78 12.63 24.35 25.89
N ARG A 79 12.94 25.12 26.95
CA ARG A 79 14.12 25.99 27.08
C ARG A 79 14.24 27.06 25.97
N GLY A 80 13.14 27.74 25.64
CA GLY A 80 13.13 28.82 24.64
C GLY A 80 13.40 28.39 23.19
N ARG A 81 13.43 27.07 22.91
CA ARG A 81 13.71 26.55 21.57
C ARG A 81 12.46 26.58 20.70
N VAL A 82 12.65 26.72 19.38
CA VAL A 82 11.56 26.67 18.40
C VAL A 82 11.82 25.55 17.40
N ALA A 83 10.85 24.66 17.20
CA ALA A 83 10.90 23.65 16.15
C ALA A 83 9.97 24.03 14.99
N ARG A 84 10.39 23.69 13.76
CA ARG A 84 9.61 23.94 12.56
C ARG A 84 8.78 22.73 12.16
N ILE A 85 7.47 22.94 12.00
CA ILE A 85 6.55 22.01 11.37
C ILE A 85 6.49 22.33 9.87
N ARG A 86 6.57 21.30 9.03
CA ARG A 86 6.40 21.40 7.58
C ARG A 86 5.04 20.83 7.19
N LYS A 87 4.13 21.69 6.73
CA LYS A 87 2.85 21.27 6.13
C LYS A 87 3.10 21.09 4.63
N ARG A 88 3.26 19.82 4.23
CA ARG A 88 3.60 19.43 2.85
C ARG A 88 2.33 19.23 2.04
N THR A 89 2.34 19.70 0.80
CA THR A 89 1.34 19.39 -0.23
C THR A 89 1.99 18.55 -1.33
N CYS A 90 1.17 18.04 -2.26
CA CYS A 90 1.64 17.29 -3.42
C CYS A 90 0.76 17.54 -4.63
N HIS A 91 1.33 17.39 -5.81
CA HIS A 91 0.62 17.32 -7.08
C HIS A 91 0.55 15.85 -7.49
N ILE A 92 -0.63 15.39 -7.91
CA ILE A 92 -0.87 14.01 -8.34
C ILE A 92 -1.11 14.04 -9.83
N THR A 93 -0.35 13.25 -10.57
CA THR A 93 -0.48 13.11 -12.02
C THR A 93 -0.72 11.65 -12.35
N VAL A 94 -1.81 11.36 -13.03
CA VAL A 94 -2.16 10.02 -13.50
C VAL A 94 -2.16 10.03 -15.02
N LEU A 95 -1.37 9.15 -15.62
CA LEU A 95 -1.30 8.96 -17.06
C LEU A 95 -1.98 7.63 -17.40
N LEU A 96 -3.03 7.73 -18.20
CA LEU A 96 -3.71 6.58 -18.80
C LEU A 96 -3.18 6.37 -20.21
N ALA A 97 -3.09 5.12 -20.62
CA ALA A 97 -2.77 4.75 -21.99
C ALA A 97 -3.67 3.59 -22.43
N GLU A 98 -3.83 3.45 -23.73
CA GLU A 98 -4.51 2.32 -24.33
C GLU A 98 -3.60 1.11 -24.34
N LEU A 99 -4.14 -0.08 -24.03
CA LEU A 99 -3.41 -1.31 -24.25
C LEU A 99 -3.18 -1.48 -25.77
N PRO A 100 -1.92 -1.60 -26.23
CA PRO A 100 -1.67 -1.94 -27.63
C PRO A 100 -2.17 -3.37 -27.85
N GLN A 101 -3.17 -3.55 -28.72
CA GLN A 101 -3.60 -4.89 -29.09
C GLN A 101 -2.48 -5.60 -29.86
N ALA A 102 -1.82 -6.54 -29.19
CA ALA A 102 -0.99 -7.57 -29.80
C ALA A 102 -1.33 -8.92 -29.14
N ALA A 103 -2.53 -9.41 -29.44
CA ALA A 103 -2.95 -10.81 -29.60
C ALA A 103 -4.46 -10.91 -29.32
N PRO A 104 -5.29 -11.36 -30.27
CA PRO A 104 -6.63 -11.79 -29.98
C PRO A 104 -6.59 -13.15 -29.25
N ASN A 105 -7.52 -13.31 -28.31
CA ASN A 105 -8.07 -14.57 -27.81
C ASN A 105 -7.13 -15.57 -27.08
N VAL A 106 -7.30 -15.65 -25.75
CA VAL A 106 -7.55 -16.95 -25.11
C VAL A 106 -8.83 -16.79 -24.30
N GLU A 107 -9.80 -17.62 -24.66
CA GLU A 107 -11.18 -17.64 -24.17
C GLU A 107 -11.29 -17.82 -22.65
N PRO A 108 -12.40 -17.37 -22.05
CA PRO A 108 -12.71 -17.65 -20.66
C PRO A 108 -13.18 -19.10 -20.50
N VAL A 109 -12.33 -19.97 -19.95
CA VAL A 109 -12.81 -21.24 -19.37
C VAL A 109 -13.41 -20.96 -18.00
N GLN A 110 -14.71 -20.67 -17.96
CA GLN A 110 -15.52 -20.81 -16.77
C GLN A 110 -16.14 -22.22 -16.72
N ALA A 111 -16.00 -22.83 -15.55
CA ALA A 111 -16.77 -23.95 -14.97
C ALA A 111 -16.57 -25.37 -15.54
N GLU A 112 -16.07 -26.30 -14.71
CA GLU A 112 -16.90 -27.33 -14.06
C GLU A 112 -16.09 -28.21 -13.05
N VAL A 113 -16.59 -28.24 -11.81
CA VAL A 113 -16.67 -29.36 -10.83
C VAL A 113 -15.39 -30.13 -10.40
N ALA A 114 -14.97 -29.89 -9.15
CA ALA A 114 -14.57 -30.97 -8.23
C ALA A 114 -14.77 -30.56 -6.76
N GLU A 115 -15.81 -31.12 -6.18
CA GLU A 115 -16.14 -31.16 -4.76
C GLU A 115 -15.07 -31.94 -3.95
N ALA A 116 -14.99 -31.66 -2.64
CA ALA A 116 -13.90 -32.00 -1.71
C ALA A 116 -13.58 -33.52 -1.53
N PRO A 117 -12.50 -33.85 -0.80
CA PRO A 117 -12.71 -34.03 0.64
C PRO A 117 -11.63 -33.43 1.54
N THR A 118 -12.11 -33.01 2.70
CA THR A 118 -11.43 -32.48 3.88
C THR A 118 -10.41 -33.46 4.47
N PRO A 119 -9.23 -33.01 4.96
CA PRO A 119 -8.45 -33.81 5.89
C PRO A 119 -9.12 -33.76 7.27
N LYS A 120 -9.67 -34.92 7.67
CA LYS A 120 -10.18 -35.19 9.02
C LYS A 120 -9.14 -34.80 10.07
N ARG A 121 -9.55 -33.88 10.94
CA ARG A 121 -8.94 -33.50 12.21
C ARG A 121 -8.57 -34.76 13.01
N ALA A 122 -7.28 -35.01 13.21
CA ALA A 122 -6.79 -36.04 14.12
C ALA A 122 -7.20 -35.70 15.57
N PRO A 123 -7.68 -36.66 16.37
CA PRO A 123 -8.17 -36.40 17.72
C PRO A 123 -7.02 -36.17 18.69
N ALA A 124 -7.26 -35.22 19.60
CA ALA A 124 -6.40 -34.89 20.74
C ALA A 124 -6.02 -36.13 21.56
N ARG A 125 -4.71 -36.35 21.75
CA ARG A 125 -4.21 -37.34 22.72
C ARG A 125 -4.05 -36.65 24.08
N LYS A 126 -4.68 -37.27 25.08
CA LYS A 126 -4.78 -36.85 26.48
C LYS A 126 -3.41 -36.57 27.13
N LYS A 127 -3.46 -35.63 28.07
CA LYS A 127 -2.46 -35.26 29.09
C LYS A 127 -1.81 -36.49 29.72
N THR A 128 -0.48 -36.51 29.78
CA THR A 128 0.26 -37.05 30.92
C THR A 128 1.03 -35.92 31.58
N ALA A 129 0.71 -35.71 32.85
CA ALA A 129 1.47 -34.86 33.74
C ALA A 129 2.78 -35.57 34.09
N ALA A 130 3.92 -34.88 33.96
CA ALA A 130 5.09 -35.11 34.78
C ALA A 130 5.98 -33.86 34.76
N ALA A 131 6.27 -33.39 35.96
CA ALA A 131 7.06 -32.22 36.26
C ALA A 131 8.55 -32.40 35.93
N SER A 132 9.23 -31.32 35.57
CA SER A 132 10.56 -31.02 36.10
C SER A 132 10.90 -29.53 35.92
N LYS A 133 10.90 -28.82 37.05
CA LYS A 133 11.61 -27.55 37.24
C LYS A 133 13.07 -27.88 37.59
N LYS A 134 14.03 -27.28 36.88
CA LYS A 134 15.26 -26.63 37.43
C LYS A 134 16.11 -26.13 36.26
N LYS A 135 16.20 -24.80 36.09
CA LYS A 135 17.31 -23.93 36.53
C LYS A 135 18.66 -24.28 35.88
N THR A 136 19.17 -23.36 35.06
CA THR A 136 20.49 -22.77 35.31
C THR A 136 20.57 -21.38 34.68
N ALA A 137 20.78 -20.41 35.56
CA ALA A 137 21.17 -19.05 35.24
C ALA A 137 22.69 -19.01 35.08
N SER A 138 23.19 -18.35 34.04
CA SER A 138 24.53 -17.75 33.96
C SER A 138 24.67 -17.11 32.57
N LYS A 139 25.21 -15.91 32.32
CA LYS A 139 25.81 -14.87 33.16
C LYS A 139 26.01 -13.67 32.22
N ARG A 140 25.44 -12.52 32.54
CA ARG A 140 25.83 -11.22 31.96
C ARG A 140 27.09 -10.77 32.70
N PRO A 141 28.17 -10.30 32.04
CA PRO A 141 29.17 -9.51 32.71
C PRO A 141 28.98 -8.02 32.38
N ALA A 142 28.87 -7.22 33.45
CA ALA A 142 29.14 -5.79 33.43
C ALA A 142 30.40 -5.53 34.26
N LYS A 143 31.39 -4.85 33.69
CA LYS A 143 32.52 -4.11 34.31
C LYS A 143 33.21 -3.36 33.15
N LYS A 144 33.16 -2.03 32.96
CA LYS A 144 33.44 -0.80 33.76
C LYS A 144 34.93 -0.40 33.76
N LYS A 145 35.17 0.90 33.46
CA LYS A 145 36.39 1.76 33.48
C LYS A 145 36.79 2.22 32.06
N GLU A 146 37.21 3.46 31.73
CA GLU A 146 37.48 4.72 32.46
C GLU A 146 37.76 5.81 31.37
N THR A 147 37.20 7.02 31.57
CA THR A 147 37.76 8.39 31.31
C THR A 147 38.30 8.90 29.95
N ALA A 148 37.78 10.09 29.59
CA ALA A 148 38.39 11.31 29.00
C ALA A 148 39.43 11.25 27.84
N ASN A 149 39.04 11.76 26.67
CA ASN A 149 39.50 13.02 26.04
C ASN A 149 38.64 13.35 24.81
#